data_AF-A0A522UW06-F1
#
_entry.id   AF-A0A522UW06-F1
#
_cell.length_a   1.000
_cell.length_b   1.000
_cell.length_c   1.000
_cell.angle_alpha   90.00
_cell.angle_beta   90.00
_cell.angle_gamma   90.00
#
_symmetry.space_group_name_H-M   'P 1'
#
loop_
_entity.id
_entity.type
_entity.pdbx_description
1 polymer ?
#
loop_
_entity_poly.entity_id
_entity_poly.type
_entity_poly.pdbx_seq_one_letter_code
_entity_poly.pdbx_strand_id
1 'polypeptide(L)' 'MKIELEGTLLKMTPENEREKKELNQLWTIIIDCVKQNRKLVPVGQYIPGMKEVATFNIE' A
#
# COMPACT_ATOMS: atom_id res chain seq x y z
N MET A 1 -6.17 8.40 -5.88
CA MET A 1 -4.73 8.14 -5.72
C MET A 1 -4.21 7.54 -7.02
N LYS A 2 -3.14 8.11 -7.57
CA LYS A 2 -2.48 7.60 -8.77
C LYS A 2 -1.39 6.60 -8.38
N ILE A 3 -1.39 5.43 -9.01
CA ILE A 3 -0.38 4.37 -8.80
C ILE A 3 0.35 4.13 -10.12
N GLU A 4 1.68 4.17 -10.09
CA GLU A 4 2.55 3.98 -11.25
C GLU A 4 3.66 2.99 -10.92
N LEU A 5 4.00 2.12 -11.88
CA LEU A 5 5.12 1.18 -11.79
C LEU A 5 6.21 1.61 -12.78
N GLU A 6 7.42 1.83 -12.28
CA GLU A 6 8.59 2.15 -13.09
C GLU A 6 9.73 1.20 -12.72
N GLY A 7 9.86 0.12 -13.51
CA GLY A 7 10.76 -0.97 -13.19
C GLY A 7 10.37 -1.63 -11.85
N THR A 8 11.24 -1.54 -10.85
CA THR A 8 10.99 -2.04 -9.49
C THR A 8 10.44 -0.98 -8.54
N LEU A 9 10.20 0.24 -9.03
CA LEU A 9 9.68 1.34 -8.21
C LEU A 9 8.16 1.41 -8.32
N LEU A 10 7.49 1.38 -7.16
CA LEU A 10 6.08 1.68 -7.01
C LEU A 10 5.93 3.13 -6.55
N LYS A 11 5.29 3.97 -7.37
CA LYS A 11 4.99 5.36 -7.05
C LYS A 11 3.51 5.51 -6.73
N MET A 12 3.21 6.13 -5.59
CA MET A 12 1.86 6.43 -5.14
C MET A 12 1.76 7.94 -4.94
N THR A 13 0.92 8.60 -5.74
CA THR A 13 0.72 10.05 -5.67
C THR A 13 -0.71 10.32 -5.18
N PRO A 14 -0.89 10.95 -4.01
CA PRO A 14 -2.23 11.26 -3.50
C PRO A 14 -2.82 12.42 -4.30
N GLU A 15 -4.12 12.36 -4.57
CA GLU A 15 -4.81 13.34 -5.42
C GLU A 15 -5.73 14.26 -4.60
N ASN A 16 -5.90 13.99 -3.31
CA ASN A 16 -6.70 14.81 -2.39
C ASN A 16 -6.19 14.72 -0.93
N GLU A 17 -6.72 15.57 -0.05
CA GLU A 17 -6.31 15.66 1.36
C GLU A 17 -6.54 14.39 2.17
N ARG A 18 -7.59 13.62 1.86
CA ARG A 18 -7.86 12.34 2.53
C ARG A 18 -6.74 11.34 2.20
N GLU A 19 -6.43 11.20 0.92
CA GLU A 19 -5.39 10.29 0.44
C GLU A 19 -3.99 10.67 0.93
N LYS A 20 -3.70 11.97 1.10
CA LYS A 20 -2.44 12.42 1.71
C LYS A 20 -2.28 11.88 3.13
N LYS A 21 -3.36 11.95 3.94
CA LYS A 21 -3.35 11.44 5.32
C LYS A 21 -3.18 9.92 5.34
N GLU A 22 -3.92 9.21 4.49
CA GLU A 22 -3.85 7.75 4.35
C GLU A 22 -2.46 7.30 3.88
N LEU A 23 -1.85 7.98 2.90
CA LEU A 23 -0.51 7.67 2.41
C LEU A 23 0.56 7.91 3.48
N ASN A 24 0.42 8.96 4.29
CA ASN A 24 1.34 9.21 5.40
C ASN A 24 1.27 8.11 6.49
N GLN A 25 0.06 7.61 6.78
CA GLN A 25 -0.13 6.47 7.67
C GLN A 25 0.50 5.20 7.10
N LEU A 26 0.26 4.90 5.82
CA LEU A 26 0.87 3.76 5.12
C LEU A 26 2.40 3.85 5.15
N TRP A 27 2.97 5.02 4.87
CA TRP A 27 4.41 5.25 4.91
C TRP A 27 5.02 4.92 6.27
N THR A 28 4.34 5.33 7.35
CA THR A 28 4.76 5.04 8.73
C THR A 28 4.75 3.53 9.00
N ILE A 29 3.68 2.84 8.57
CA ILE A 29 3.57 1.37 8.70
C ILE A 29 4.72 0.67 7.96
N ILE A 30 5.07 1.10 6.74
CA ILE A 30 6.15 0.49 5.95
C ILE A 30 7.51 0.69 6.63
N ILE A 31 7.79 1.89 7.16
CA ILE A 31 9.02 2.14 7.93
C ILE A 31 9.10 1.21 9.15
N ASP A 32 7.99 1.06 9.87
CA ASP A 32 7.94 0.19 11.04
C ASP A 32 8.09 -1.29 10.68
N CYS A 33 7.62 -1.70 9.49
CA CYS A 33 7.87 -3.03 8.97
C CYS A 33 9.38 -3.28 8.79
N VAL A 34 10.10 -2.34 8.17
CA VAL A 34 11.56 -2.44 8.02
C VAL A 34 12.26 -2.49 9.37
N LYS A 35 11.88 -1.63 10.33
CA LYS A 35 12.51 -1.57 11.66
C LYS A 35 12.30 -2.83 12.49
N GLN A 36 11.10 -3.43 12.40
CA GLN A 36 10.71 -4.55 13.24
C GLN A 36 10.84 -5.91 12.52
N ASN A 37 11.45 -5.92 11.34
CA ASN A 37 11.54 -7.11 10.48
C ASN A 37 10.16 -7.75 10.20
N ARG A 38 9.15 -6.90 10.03
CA ARG A 38 7.79 -7.28 9.60
C ARG A 38 7.61 -7.03 8.11
N LYS A 39 6.55 -7.58 7.53
CA LYS A 39 6.20 -7.45 6.11
C LYS A 39 4.69 -7.32 5.91
N LEU A 40 4.32 -6.71 4.78
CA LEU A 40 2.95 -6.73 4.29
C LEU A 40 2.72 -8.02 3.49
N VAL A 41 1.77 -8.85 3.94
CA VAL A 41 1.43 -10.12 3.31
C VAL A 41 0.05 -10.01 2.66
N PRO A 42 -0.09 -10.24 1.34
CA PRO A 42 -1.39 -10.21 0.69
C PRO A 42 -2.38 -11.18 1.34
N VAL A 43 -3.59 -10.70 1.61
CA VAL A 43 -4.68 -11.53 2.13
C VAL A 43 -5.56 -11.98 0.97
N GLY A 44 -5.42 -13.26 0.60
CA GLY A 44 -6.11 -13.83 -0.54
C GLY A 44 -5.60 -13.25 -1.87
N GLN A 45 -6.50 -13.11 -2.84
CA GLN A 45 -6.20 -12.60 -4.18
C GLN A 45 -7.00 -11.33 -4.45
N TYR A 46 -6.36 -10.33 -5.07
CA TYR A 46 -7.04 -9.20 -5.70
C TYR A 46 -7.33 -9.57 -7.16
N ILE A 47 -8.59 -9.45 -7.57
CA ILE A 47 -9.03 -9.72 -8.96
C ILE A 47 -9.84 -8.50 -9.40
N PRO A 48 -9.33 -7.69 -10.35
CA PRO A 48 -10.08 -6.55 -10.89
C PRO A 48 -11.48 -6.96 -11.34
N GLY A 49 -12.50 -6.25 -10.88
CA GLY A 49 -13.91 -6.52 -11.25
C GLY A 49 -14.60 -7.65 -10.46
N MET A 50 -13.87 -8.43 -9.65
CA MET A 50 -14.47 -9.42 -8.74
C MET A 50 -14.24 -9.08 -7.27
N LYS A 51 -13.08 -8.49 -6.95
CA LYS A 51 -12.74 -8.00 -5.61
C LYS A 51 -12.29 -6.56 -5.71
N GLU A 52 -13.00 -5.70 -4.99
CA GLU A 52 -12.82 -4.26 -5.10
C GLU A 52 -11.60 -3.74 -4.32
N VAL A 53 -11.06 -4.53 -3.39
CA VAL A 53 -10.01 -4.09 -2.48
C VAL A 53 -8.85 -5.09 -2.47
N ALA A 54 -7.63 -4.58 -2.59
CA ALA A 54 -6.41 -5.33 -2.29
C ALA A 54 -6.13 -5.21 -0.78
N THR A 55 -6.08 -6.34 -0.08
CA THR A 55 -5.92 -6.39 1.38
C THR A 55 -4.58 -7.02 1.74
N PHE A 56 -3.93 -6.47 2.77
CA PHE A 56 -2.67 -6.97 3.30
C PHE A 56 -2.74 -7.09 4.82
N ASN A 57 -2.12 -8.14 5.36
CA ASN A 57 -1.85 -8.31 6.78
C ASN A 57 -0.43 -7.78 7.09
N ILE A 58 -0.19 -7.36 8.33
CA ILE A 58 1.15 -6.98 8.81
C ILE A 58 1.68 -8.14 9.68
N GLU A 59 2.76 -8.81 9.25
CA GLU A 59 3.35 -9.98 9.91
C GLU A 59 4.81 -9.75 10.28
#